data_AF-A0ABD5DEE6-F1
#
_entry.id   AF-A0ABD5DEE6-F1
#
_cell.length_a   1.000
_cell.length_b   1.000
_cell.length_c   1.000
_cell.angle_alpha   90.00
_cell.angle_beta   90.00
_cell.angle_gamma   90.00
#
_symmetry.space_group_name_H-M   'P 1'
#
loop_
_entity.id
_entity.type
_entity.pdbx_description
1 polymer ?
#
loop_
_entity_poly.entity_id
_entity_poly.type
_entity_poly.pdbx_seq_one_letter_code
_entity_poly.pdbx_strand_id
1 'polypeptide(L)'
;MMNSLLPPGSSSLERRLVQACSGISDLSVPLRDLWNPWKCPAKFLPYLAWAFSVDRWEETWTETAKRQAVSDAFWIHQRKGTVAAVK
;
A
#
# COMPACT_ATOMS: atom_id res chain seq x y z
N MET A 1 23.56 -2.16 19.62
CA MET A 1 23.45 -3.57 20.06
C MET A 1 23.44 -4.46 18.84
N MET A 2 24.28 -5.50 18.83
CA MET A 2 24.38 -6.47 17.72
C MET A 2 23.17 -7.41 17.76
N ASN A 3 22.14 -7.12 16.97
CA ASN A 3 21.07 -8.08 16.66
C ASN A 3 21.59 -9.08 15.60
N SER A 4 22.63 -9.84 15.95
CA SER A 4 23.01 -10.99 15.13
C SER A 4 22.13 -12.16 15.53
N LEU A 5 21.49 -12.80 14.56
CA LEU A 5 20.74 -14.05 14.76
C LEU A 5 21.66 -15.26 14.97
N LEU A 6 22.99 -15.07 14.89
CA LEU A 6 23.97 -16.14 15.04
C LEU A 6 24.25 -16.46 16.52
N PRO A 7 24.46 -17.74 16.86
CA PRO A 7 24.85 -18.13 18.20
C PRO A 7 26.27 -17.64 18.56
N PRO A 8 26.58 -17.51 19.86
CA PRO A 8 27.94 -17.29 20.32
C PRO A 8 28.83 -18.44 19.86
N GLY A 9 29.98 -18.12 19.24
CA GLY A 9 30.92 -19.12 18.72
C GLY A 9 30.87 -19.31 17.19
N SER A 10 29.96 -18.65 16.47
CA SER A 10 29.93 -18.73 15.01
C SER A 10 31.24 -18.33 14.35
N SER A 11 31.63 -19.09 13.33
CA SER A 11 32.88 -18.93 12.59
C SER A 11 32.92 -17.64 11.76
N SER A 12 34.10 -17.24 11.30
CA SER A 12 34.24 -16.07 10.42
C SER A 12 33.51 -16.25 9.09
N LEU A 13 33.41 -17.48 8.58
CA LEU A 13 32.68 -17.79 7.35
C LEU A 13 31.17 -17.57 7.53
N GLU A 14 30.60 -18.10 8.61
CA GLU A 14 29.17 -17.96 8.92
C GLU A 14 28.77 -16.49 9.07
N ARG A 15 29.58 -15.69 9.78
CA ARG A 15 29.32 -14.26 9.94
C ARG A 15 29.33 -13.51 8.62
N ARG A 16 30.30 -13.82 7.74
CA ARG A 16 30.39 -13.22 6.39
C ARG A 16 29.24 -13.65 5.49
N LEU A 17 28.81 -14.91 5.59
CA LEU A 17 27.68 -15.43 4.83
C LEU A 17 26.37 -14.73 5.22
N VAL A 18 26.10 -14.58 6.52
CA VAL A 18 24.93 -13.81 6.98
C VAL A 18 24.97 -12.36 6.49
N GLN A 19 26.13 -11.72 6.53
CA GLN A 19 26.28 -10.36 6.02
C GLN A 19 25.99 -10.29 4.52
N ALA A 20 26.55 -11.20 3.72
CA ALA A 20 26.34 -11.24 2.27
C ALA A 20 24.86 -11.52 1.90
N CYS A 21 24.15 -12.32 2.70
CA CYS A 21 22.76 -12.69 2.45
C CYS A 21 21.74 -11.77 3.16
N SER A 22 22.18 -10.82 3.98
CA SER A 22 21.29 -9.98 4.81
C SER A 22 20.27 -9.17 4.00
N GLY A 23 20.64 -8.71 2.81
CA GLY A 23 19.78 -7.90 1.95
C GLY A 23 18.50 -8.59 1.46
N ILE A 24 18.40 -9.93 1.58
CA ILE A 24 17.15 -10.65 1.26
C ILE A 24 16.01 -10.20 2.17
N SER A 25 16.32 -9.91 3.44
CA SER A 25 15.32 -9.46 4.43
C SER A 25 14.93 -7.99 4.26
N ASP A 26 15.72 -7.20 3.54
CA ASP A 26 15.51 -5.76 3.34
C ASP A 26 14.62 -5.45 2.13
N LEU A 27 14.04 -6.47 1.48
CA LEU A 27 13.12 -6.27 0.37
C LEU A 27 11.94 -5.41 0.82
N SER A 28 11.78 -4.25 0.18
CA SER A 28 10.64 -3.38 0.43
C SER A 28 9.35 -4.03 -0.06
N VAL A 29 8.43 -4.33 0.86
CA VAL A 29 7.12 -4.94 0.58
C VAL A 29 6.00 -3.99 1.03
N PRO A 30 5.73 -2.88 0.32
CA PRO A 30 4.75 -1.87 0.70
C PRO A 30 3.31 -2.29 0.36
N LEU A 31 2.93 -3.54 0.66
CA LEU A 31 1.59 -4.07 0.32
C LEU A 31 0.45 -3.32 1.02
N ARG A 32 0.71 -2.75 2.20
CA ARG A 32 -0.27 -1.92 2.91
C ARG A 32 -0.59 -0.62 2.17
N ASP A 33 0.37 -0.08 1.43
CA ASP A 33 0.17 1.16 0.69
C ASP A 33 -0.80 0.96 -0.48
N LEU A 34 -0.91 -0.26 -1.02
CA LEU A 34 -1.88 -0.60 -2.06
C LEU A 34 -3.34 -0.42 -1.61
N TRP A 35 -3.61 -0.58 -0.31
CA TRP A 35 -4.95 -0.39 0.29
C TRP A 35 -5.20 1.01 0.82
N ASN A 36 -4.25 1.94 0.66
CA ASN A 36 -4.38 3.32 1.12
C ASN A 36 -4.51 4.27 -0.08
N PRO A 37 -5.65 4.95 -0.28
CA PRO A 37 -5.86 5.87 -1.41
C PRO A 37 -4.82 6.99 -1.51
N TRP A 38 -4.14 7.36 -0.43
CA TRP A 38 -3.14 8.44 -0.40
C TRP A 38 -1.70 7.96 -0.51
N LYS A 39 -1.45 6.65 -0.38
CA LYS A 39 -0.10 6.05 -0.53
C LYS A 39 0.01 5.11 -1.72
N CYS A 40 -1.11 4.60 -2.23
CA CYS A 40 -1.16 3.70 -3.36
C CYS A 40 -0.51 4.35 -4.59
N PRO A 41 0.42 3.69 -5.29
CA PRO A 41 0.98 4.21 -6.53
C PRO A 41 -0.13 4.53 -7.54
N ALA A 42 -0.03 5.68 -8.22
CA ALA A 42 -1.11 6.20 -9.08
C ALA A 42 -1.59 5.18 -10.14
N LYS A 43 -0.65 4.40 -10.70
CA LYS A 43 -0.94 3.33 -11.68
C LYS A 43 -1.85 2.22 -11.16
N PHE A 44 -1.97 2.06 -9.84
CA PHE A 44 -2.80 1.05 -9.21
C PHE A 44 -4.12 1.60 -8.66
N LEU A 45 -4.31 2.92 -8.68
CA LEU A 45 -5.55 3.55 -8.22
C LEU A 45 -6.82 3.03 -8.92
N PRO A 46 -6.84 2.69 -10.23
CA PRO A 46 -8.04 2.13 -10.87
C PRO A 46 -8.47 0.79 -10.25
N TYR A 47 -7.52 -0.07 -9.88
CA TYR A 47 -7.82 -1.35 -9.22
C TYR A 47 -8.31 -1.16 -7.80
N LEU A 48 -7.76 -0.17 -7.09
CA LEU A 48 -8.22 0.19 -5.77
C LEU A 48 -9.65 0.79 -5.83
N ALA A 49 -9.91 1.66 -6.79
CA ALA A 49 -11.25 2.22 -7.04
C ALA A 49 -12.28 1.11 -7.32
N TRP A 50 -11.90 0.13 -8.14
CA TRP A 50 -12.73 -1.06 -8.37
C TRP A 50 -13.00 -1.84 -7.08
N ALA A 51 -11.97 -2.10 -6.26
CA ALA A 51 -12.13 -2.80 -4.98
C ALA A 51 -13.06 -2.07 -4.00
N PHE A 52 -13.06 -0.73 -4.03
CA PHE A 52 -13.98 0.11 -3.24
C PHE A 52 -15.33 0.35 -3.93
N SER A 53 -15.58 -0.26 -5.10
CA SER A 53 -16.82 -0.12 -5.89
C SER A 53 -17.13 1.32 -6.31
N VAL A 54 -16.12 2.14 -6.60
CA VAL A 54 -16.31 3.52 -7.07
C VAL A 54 -17.16 3.53 -8.34
N ASP A 55 -18.32 4.20 -8.30
CA ASP A 55 -19.34 4.12 -9.36
C ASP A 55 -18.90 4.78 -10.68
N ARG A 56 -18.16 5.90 -10.63
CA ARG A 56 -17.64 6.61 -11.81
C ARG A 56 -16.13 6.79 -11.72
N TRP A 57 -15.44 6.50 -12.81
CA TRP A 57 -14.00 6.67 -12.92
C TRP A 57 -13.64 7.24 -14.29
N GLU A 58 -12.91 8.35 -14.31
CA GLU A 58 -12.44 8.97 -15.56
C GLU A 58 -10.91 9.02 -15.56
N GLU A 59 -10.30 8.57 -16.65
CA GLU A 59 -8.84 8.58 -16.75
C GLU A 59 -8.24 9.98 -16.82
N THR A 60 -9.03 10.95 -17.28
CA THR A 60 -8.66 12.37 -17.38
C THR A 60 -8.66 13.11 -16.05
N TRP A 61 -9.17 12.50 -14.97
CA TRP A 61 -9.13 13.11 -13.65
C TRP A 61 -7.71 13.32 -13.16
N THR A 62 -7.51 14.41 -12.41
CA THR A 62 -6.27 14.63 -11.67
C THR A 62 -6.05 13.48 -10.68
N GLU A 63 -4.79 13.18 -10.36
CA GLU A 63 -4.48 12.13 -9.40
C GLU A 63 -5.17 12.38 -8.05
N THR A 64 -5.18 13.63 -7.58
CA THR A 64 -5.87 14.02 -6.35
C THR A 64 -7.38 13.71 -6.40
N ALA A 65 -8.05 14.01 -7.53
CA ALA A 65 -9.47 13.70 -7.69
C ALA A 65 -9.71 12.17 -7.69
N LYS A 66 -8.85 11.40 -8.37
CA LYS A 66 -8.88 9.93 -8.34
C LYS A 66 -8.76 9.40 -6.90
N ARG A 67 -7.78 9.88 -6.13
CA ARG A 67 -7.55 9.48 -4.73
C ARG A 67 -8.74 9.84 -3.82
N GLN A 68 -9.27 11.05 -4.00
CA GLN A 68 -10.43 11.52 -3.23
C GLN A 68 -11.66 10.66 -3.50
N ALA A 69 -11.95 10.35 -4.76
CA ALA A 69 -13.07 9.48 -5.13
C ALA A 69 -13.00 8.09 -4.46
N VAL A 70 -11.81 7.47 -4.40
CA VAL A 70 -11.62 6.21 -3.67
C VAL A 70 -11.79 6.40 -2.16
N SER A 71 -11.27 7.48 -1.59
CA SER A 71 -11.36 7.78 -0.15
C SER A 71 -12.81 8.00 0.30
N ASP A 72 -13.62 8.68 -0.52
CA ASP A 72 -15.00 9.03 -0.19
C ASP A 72 -16.00 7.89 -0.44
N ALA A 73 -15.59 6.87 -1.20
CA ALA A 73 -16.44 5.75 -1.61
C ALA A 73 -17.22 5.14 -0.45
N PHE A 74 -16.56 4.87 0.69
CA PHE A 74 -17.23 4.30 1.86
C PHE A 74 -18.36 5.20 2.39
N TRP A 75 -18.08 6.50 2.54
CA TRP A 75 -19.04 7.45 3.10
C TRP A 75 -20.26 7.63 2.19
N ILE A 76 -20.02 7.73 0.88
CA ILE A 76 -21.06 7.83 -0.15
C ILE A 76 -21.90 6.55 -0.17
N HIS A 77 -21.25 5.38 -0.18
CA HIS A 77 -21.92 4.08 -0.24
C HIS A 77 -22.80 3.82 0.98
N GLN A 78 -22.35 4.23 2.18
CA GLN A 78 -23.13 4.15 3.41
C GLN A 78 -24.43 4.96 3.36
N ARG A 79 -24.52 5.99 2.48
CA ARG A 79 -25.62 6.95 2.39
C ARG A 79 -26.31 6.96 1.03
N LYS A 80 -26.11 5.92 0.22
CA LYS A 80 -26.74 5.80 -1.12
C LYS A 80 -28.25 6.05 -1.03
N GLY A 81 -28.77 6.86 -1.95
CA GLY A 81 -30.19 7.24 -2.01
C GLY A 81 -30.58 8.44 -1.14
N THR A 82 -29.65 9.04 -0.40
CA THR A 82 -29.91 10.27 0.37
C THR A 82 -29.37 11.51 -0.34
N VAL A 83 -29.92 12.69 -0.02
CA VAL A 83 -29.41 13.98 -0.51
C VAL A 83 -27.95 14.21 -0.08
N ALA A 84 -27.55 13.67 1.08
CA ALA A 84 -26.18 13.78 1.58
C ALA A 84 -25.16 13.05 0.68
N ALA A 85 -25.53 11.98 -0.02
CA ALA A 85 -24.62 11.28 -0.92
C ALA A 85 -24.46 11.95 -2.30
N VAL A 86 -25.32 12.93 -2.62
CA VAL A 86 -25.31 13.65 -3.91
C VAL A 86 -24.61 15.01 -3.80
N LYS A 87 -24.67 15.63 -2.62
CA LYS A 87 -24.06 16.93 -2.31
C LYS A 87 -22.64 16.76 -1.82
#